data_AF-A0A0N1IQH9-F1
#
_entry.id   AF-A0A0N1IQH9-F1
#
_cell.length_a   1.000
_cell.length_b   1.000
_cell.length_c   1.000
_cell.angle_alpha   90.00
_cell.angle_beta   90.00
_cell.angle_gamma   90.00
#
_symmetry.space_group_name_H-M   'P 1'
#
loop_
_entity.id
_entity.type
_entity.pdbx_description
1 polymer ?
#
loop_
_entity_poly.entity_id
_entity_poly.type
_entity_poly.pdbx_seq_one_letter_code
_entity_poly.pdbx_strand_id
1 'polypeptide(L)'
;MFGKATGTSGISFTSSWGESEERTESVTVQASSSVETELQPGQAATAVLSASKGSLEVEVLYLATLRGNVVVNFKSAYKGHHFFGPSIDSVMNSGDLDNEVIIKEIINIGFYTEANLKVYDKVSGETL
;
A
#
# COMPACT_ATOMS: atom_id res chain seq x y z
N MET A 1 18.31 1.73 13.99
CA MET A 1 17.53 2.39 15.07
C MET A 1 16.12 2.55 14.50
N PHE A 2 15.15 1.74 14.93
CA PHE A 2 13.79 1.78 14.38
C PHE A 2 12.96 2.79 15.20
N GLY A 3 12.66 3.94 14.59
CA GLY A 3 11.79 4.96 15.19
C GLY A 3 10.38 4.41 15.38
N LYS A 4 9.77 4.69 16.52
CA LYS A 4 8.42 4.26 16.86
C LYS A 4 7.42 5.17 16.13
N ALA A 5 6.95 4.77 14.96
CA ALA A 5 5.87 5.48 14.26
C ALA A 5 4.52 5.13 14.92
N THR A 6 4.00 6.02 15.77
CA THR A 6 2.66 5.88 16.35
C THR A 6 1.70 6.84 15.67
N GLY A 7 0.91 6.33 14.73
CA GLY A 7 -0.23 7.01 14.12
C GLY A 7 -1.22 5.97 13.61
N THR A 8 -2.42 5.92 14.18
CA THR A 8 -3.53 5.09 13.68
C THR A 8 -4.26 5.84 12.57
N SER A 9 -3.61 5.96 11.42
CA SER A 9 -4.30 6.33 10.18
C SER A 9 -4.70 5.01 9.51
N GLY A 10 -5.99 4.69 9.52
CA GLY A 10 -6.49 3.55 8.75
C GLY A 10 -6.36 3.87 7.27
N ILE A 11 -5.48 3.15 6.57
CA ILE A 11 -5.35 3.24 5.12
C ILE A 11 -6.33 2.23 4.54
N SER A 12 -7.35 2.68 3.82
CA SER A 12 -8.21 1.83 3.01
C SER A 12 -7.82 1.95 1.55
N PHE A 13 -7.56 0.80 0.92
CA PHE A 13 -7.21 0.72 -0.49
C PHE A 13 -8.02 -0.41 -1.13
N THR A 14 -8.54 -0.16 -2.32
CA THR A 14 -9.27 -1.12 -3.13
C THR A 14 -8.69 -1.07 -4.52
N SER A 15 -8.04 -2.15 -4.94
CA SER A 15 -7.52 -2.35 -6.31
C SER A 15 -8.32 -3.43 -7.03
N SER A 16 -8.37 -3.33 -8.36
CA SER A 16 -8.78 -4.43 -9.22
C SER A 16 -7.62 -5.39 -9.43
N TRP A 17 -7.91 -6.70 -9.41
CA TRP A 17 -6.90 -7.73 -9.65
C TRP A 17 -6.23 -7.54 -11.01
N GLY A 18 -4.89 -7.57 -11.01
CA GLY A 18 -4.08 -7.51 -12.24
C GLY A 18 -3.87 -6.10 -12.79
N GLU A 19 -4.36 -5.06 -12.12
CA GLU A 19 -4.15 -3.66 -12.49
C GLU A 19 -3.20 -2.98 -11.50
N SER A 20 -2.32 -2.11 -12.03
CA SER A 20 -1.51 -1.21 -11.20
C SER A 20 -2.27 0.10 -11.03
N GLU A 21 -2.49 0.50 -9.78
CA GLU A 21 -3.11 1.80 -9.44
C GLU A 21 -2.13 2.65 -8.64
N GLU A 22 -2.08 3.94 -8.97
CA GLU A 22 -1.44 4.96 -8.14
C GLU A 22 -2.53 5.87 -7.57
N ARG A 23 -2.49 6.10 -6.26
CA ARG A 23 -3.34 7.09 -5.60
C ARG A 23 -2.48 8.11 -4.89
N THR A 24 -2.73 9.38 -5.20
CA THR A 24 -2.08 10.50 -4.54
C THR A 24 -3.11 11.24 -3.71
N GLU A 25 -2.81 11.43 -2.43
CA GLU A 25 -3.59 12.27 -1.52
C GLU A 25 -2.75 13.46 -1.05
N SER A 26 -3.39 14.62 -0.96
CA SER A 26 -2.78 15.81 -0.36
C SER A 26 -2.86 15.70 1.16
N VAL A 27 -1.70 15.65 1.82
CA VAL A 27 -1.62 15.67 3.29
C VAL A 27 -1.23 17.07 3.76
N THR A 28 -2.06 17.67 4.60
CA THR A 28 -1.71 18.94 5.26
C THR A 28 -0.77 18.66 6.44
N VAL A 29 0.49 19.07 6.31
CA VAL A 29 1.44 19.06 7.42
C VAL A 29 1.14 20.26 8.30
N GLN A 30 0.71 20.04 9.54
CA GLN A 30 0.48 21.10 10.52
C GLN A 30 1.44 20.93 11.70
N ALA A 31 1.97 22.04 12.19
CA ALA A 31 2.62 22.05 13.49
C ALA A 31 1.52 21.89 14.57
N SER A 32 1.72 20.97 15.51
CA SER A 32 0.78 20.76 16.62
C SER A 32 0.72 21.94 17.60
N SER A 33 1.65 22.89 17.50
CA SER A 33 1.78 24.06 18.35
C SER A 33 1.88 25.33 17.49
N SER A 34 1.10 26.35 17.85
CA SER A 34 1.34 27.72 17.41
C SER A 34 2.67 28.20 17.98
N VAL A 35 3.51 28.82 17.14
CA VAL A 35 4.75 29.47 17.59
C VAL A 35 4.51 30.97 17.56
N GLU A 36 4.54 31.59 18.73
CA GLU A 36 4.52 33.05 18.90
C GLU A 36 5.94 33.50 19.20
N THR A 37 6.44 34.50 18.47
CA THR A 37 7.74 35.13 18.73
C THR A 37 7.56 36.64 18.78
N GLU A 38 8.20 37.29 19.74
CA GLU A 38 8.29 38.75 19.76
C GLU A 38 9.43 39.21 18.85
N LEU A 39 9.19 40.24 18.05
CA LEU A 39 10.20 40.85 17.19
C LEU A 39 10.50 42.26 17.67
N GLN A 40 11.78 42.59 17.73
CA GLN A 40 12.19 43.97 17.97
C GLN A 40 11.90 44.84 16.73
N PRO A 41 11.73 46.17 16.89
CA PRO A 41 11.54 47.07 15.77
C PRO A 41 12.68 46.94 14.74
N GLY A 42 12.32 46.67 13.48
CA GLY A 42 13.28 46.46 12.38
C GLY A 42 13.84 45.04 12.27
N GLN A 43 13.52 44.15 13.21
CA GLN A 43 13.85 42.73 13.15
C GLN A 43 12.86 41.98 12.24
N ALA A 44 13.34 40.98 11.52
CA ALA A 44 12.51 40.12 10.66
C ALA A 44 12.82 38.65 10.97
N ALA A 45 11.81 37.79 10.85
CA ALA A 45 11.94 36.35 11.09
C ALA A 45 11.62 35.51 9.85
N THR A 46 12.16 34.29 9.84
CA THR A 46 11.88 33.24 8.86
C THR A 46 11.32 32.03 9.60
N ALA A 47 10.09 31.64 9.28
CA ALA A 47 9.48 30.43 9.80
C ALA A 47 9.71 29.26 8.82
N VAL A 48 10.22 28.15 9.32
CA VAL A 48 10.49 26.93 8.55
C VAL A 48 9.67 25.79 9.14
N LEU A 49 8.67 25.33 8.39
CA LEU A 49 7.95 24.11 8.68
C LEU A 49 8.67 22.93 8.01
N SER A 50 9.09 21.96 8.81
CA SER A 50 9.77 20.73 8.36
C SER A 50 8.99 19.50 8.82
N ALA A 51 9.09 18.42 8.06
CA ALA A 51 8.56 17.11 8.44
C ALA A 51 9.49 16.00 7.92
N SER A 52 9.48 14.86 8.61
CA SER A 52 10.21 13.66 8.22
C SER A 52 9.37 12.88 7.21
N LYS A 53 9.88 12.69 5.99
CA LYS A 53 9.28 11.82 4.98
C LYS A 53 9.75 10.38 5.18
N GLY A 54 8.81 9.45 5.25
CA GLY A 54 9.04 8.01 5.29
C GLY A 54 8.36 7.29 4.13
N SER A 55 8.79 6.05 3.89
CA SER A 55 8.13 5.12 2.96
C SER A 55 8.00 3.76 3.62
N LEU A 56 6.86 3.12 3.42
CA LEU A 56 6.58 1.74 3.82
C LEU A 56 6.32 0.93 2.56
N GLU A 57 7.05 -0.18 2.41
CA GLU A 57 6.76 -1.20 1.41
C GLU A 57 6.07 -2.37 2.11
N VAL A 58 4.92 -2.78 1.59
CA VAL A 58 4.15 -3.92 2.10
C VAL A 58 4.03 -4.95 0.98
N GLU A 59 4.49 -6.16 1.26
CA GLU A 59 4.35 -7.30 0.36
C GLU A 59 3.18 -8.17 0.82
N VAL A 60 2.22 -8.39 -0.08
CA VAL A 60 1.07 -9.27 0.14
C VAL A 60 1.17 -10.45 -0.83
N LEU A 61 1.13 -11.66 -0.27
CA LEU A 61 1.10 -12.90 -1.03
C LEU A 61 -0.31 -13.50 -0.96
N TYR A 62 -0.93 -13.67 -2.11
CA TYR A 62 -2.23 -14.32 -2.23
C TYR A 62 -2.04 -15.72 -2.80
N LEU A 63 -2.61 -16.72 -2.13
CA LEU A 63 -2.74 -18.07 -2.68
C LEU A 63 -4.11 -18.18 -3.36
N ALA A 64 -4.12 -18.27 -4.69
CA ALA A 64 -5.33 -18.51 -5.46
C ALA A 64 -5.41 -19.99 -5.84
N THR A 65 -6.55 -20.63 -5.58
CA THR A 65 -6.81 -22.04 -5.92
C THR A 65 -8.03 -22.15 -6.83
N LEU A 66 -7.98 -22.99 -7.86
CA LEU A 66 -9.13 -23.28 -8.70
C LEU A 66 -9.91 -24.48 -8.17
N ARG A 67 -11.24 -24.33 -8.03
CA ARG A 67 -12.13 -25.40 -7.52
C ARG A 67 -13.34 -25.58 -8.41
N GLY A 68 -13.84 -26.81 -8.47
CA GLY A 68 -15.06 -27.17 -9.20
C GLY A 68 -14.85 -28.35 -10.13
N ASN A 69 -15.74 -28.47 -11.11
CA ASN A 69 -15.76 -29.56 -12.08
C ASN A 69 -15.70 -29.00 -13.50
N VAL A 70 -15.02 -29.73 -14.38
CA VAL A 70 -15.01 -29.43 -15.83
C VAL A 70 -16.10 -30.24 -16.49
N VAL A 71 -17.01 -29.60 -17.23
CA VAL A 71 -18.04 -30.33 -17.99
C VAL A 71 -17.44 -30.79 -19.30
N VAL A 72 -17.42 -32.12 -19.53
CA VAL A 72 -16.93 -32.72 -20.77
C VAL A 72 -18.02 -33.49 -21.50
N ASN A 73 -18.01 -33.42 -22.82
CA ASN A 73 -18.93 -34.16 -23.70
C ASN A 73 -18.12 -34.96 -24.73
N PHE A 74 -18.12 -36.28 -24.58
CA PHE A 74 -17.43 -37.18 -25.51
C PHE A 74 -18.31 -37.53 -26.70
N LYS A 75 -17.76 -37.44 -27.92
CA LYS A 75 -18.47 -37.82 -29.16
C LYS A 75 -18.94 -39.28 -29.14
N SER A 76 -18.14 -40.19 -28.56
CA SER A 76 -18.49 -41.59 -28.32
C SER A 76 -18.56 -41.84 -26.81
N ALA A 77 -19.51 -42.67 -26.37
CA ALA A 77 -19.69 -42.93 -24.95
C ALA A 77 -18.40 -43.49 -24.32
N TYR A 78 -17.89 -42.82 -23.30
CA TYR A 78 -16.81 -43.31 -22.47
C TYR A 78 -17.44 -43.96 -21.23
N LYS A 79 -17.11 -45.22 -20.95
CA LYS A 79 -17.71 -45.99 -19.83
C LYS A 79 -19.25 -45.92 -19.79
N GLY A 80 -19.91 -45.93 -20.94
CA GLY A 80 -21.38 -45.93 -21.05
C GLY A 80 -22.06 -44.55 -20.96
N HIS A 81 -21.30 -43.45 -20.83
CA HIS A 81 -21.86 -42.11 -20.75
C HIS A 81 -21.17 -41.13 -21.71
N HIS A 82 -21.90 -40.10 -22.16
CA HIS A 82 -21.35 -39.01 -22.98
C HIS A 82 -20.88 -37.82 -22.14
N PHE A 83 -21.49 -37.60 -20.98
CA PHE A 83 -21.24 -36.44 -20.13
C PHE A 83 -20.55 -36.84 -18.84
N PHE A 84 -19.48 -36.11 -18.48
CA PHE A 84 -18.79 -36.27 -17.21
C PHE A 84 -18.46 -34.91 -16.61
N GLY A 85 -18.25 -34.91 -15.29
CA GLY A 85 -17.79 -33.75 -14.53
C GLY A 85 -16.59 -34.09 -13.64
N PRO A 86 -15.42 -34.42 -14.20
CA PRO A 86 -14.22 -34.60 -13.38
C PRO A 86 -13.91 -33.33 -12.58
N SER A 87 -13.35 -33.49 -11.37
CA SER A 87 -12.86 -32.33 -10.60
C SER A 87 -11.72 -31.65 -11.33
N ILE A 88 -11.64 -30.33 -11.24
CA ILE A 88 -10.55 -29.58 -11.85
C ILE A 88 -9.19 -30.02 -11.30
N ASP A 89 -9.12 -30.33 -10.01
CA ASP A 89 -7.92 -30.88 -9.36
C ASP A 89 -7.45 -32.17 -10.04
N SER A 90 -8.37 -33.10 -10.35
CA SER A 90 -8.01 -34.35 -11.02
C SER A 90 -7.58 -34.12 -12.46
N VAL A 91 -8.20 -33.16 -13.15
CA VAL A 91 -7.84 -32.81 -14.53
C VAL A 91 -6.44 -32.19 -14.57
N MET A 92 -6.17 -31.20 -13.72
CA MET A 92 -4.88 -30.51 -13.66
C MET A 92 -3.75 -31.46 -13.22
N ASN A 93 -3.96 -32.25 -12.17
CA ASN A 93 -2.99 -33.26 -11.72
C ASN A 93 -2.68 -34.29 -12.82
N SER A 94 -3.68 -34.75 -13.58
CA SER A 94 -3.45 -35.67 -14.70
C SER A 94 -2.57 -35.08 -15.82
N GLY A 95 -2.45 -33.76 -15.89
CA GLY A 95 -1.59 -33.02 -16.82
C GLY A 95 -0.31 -32.46 -16.21
N ASP A 96 0.03 -32.83 -14.96
CA ASP A 96 1.18 -32.28 -14.21
C ASP A 96 1.12 -30.75 -14.08
N LEU A 97 -0.08 -30.21 -13.85
CA LEU A 97 -0.34 -28.78 -13.65
C LEU A 97 -0.71 -28.50 -12.20
N ASP A 98 -0.13 -27.45 -11.63
CA ASP A 98 -0.48 -26.92 -10.31
C ASP A 98 -1.89 -26.30 -10.34
N ASN A 99 -2.74 -26.64 -9.36
CA ASN A 99 -4.08 -26.06 -9.20
C ASN A 99 -4.10 -24.75 -8.38
N GLU A 100 -2.92 -24.26 -8.03
CA GLU A 100 -2.72 -23.07 -7.23
C GLU A 100 -1.66 -22.15 -7.84
N VAL A 101 -1.82 -20.86 -7.58
CA VAL A 101 -0.84 -19.84 -7.96
C VAL A 101 -0.65 -18.86 -6.82
N ILE A 102 0.61 -18.52 -6.55
CA ILE A 102 0.97 -17.44 -5.63
C ILE A 102 1.04 -16.14 -6.44
N ILE A 103 0.25 -15.16 -6.02
CA ILE A 103 0.22 -13.83 -6.61
C ILE A 103 0.83 -12.87 -5.60
N LYS A 104 1.81 -12.08 -6.06
CA LYS A 104 2.50 -11.09 -5.24
C LYS A 104 2.02 -9.69 -5.59
N GLU A 105 1.60 -8.96 -4.56
CA GLU A 105 1.27 -7.54 -4.64
C GLU A 105 2.25 -6.75 -3.76
N ILE A 106 2.80 -5.67 -4.31
CA ILE A 106 3.70 -4.76 -3.58
C ILE A 106 2.98 -3.42 -3.46
N ILE A 107 2.75 -2.98 -2.23
CA ILE A 107 2.10 -1.70 -1.92
C ILE A 107 3.14 -0.76 -1.34
N ASN A 108 3.35 0.38 -2.01
CA ASN A 108 4.26 1.43 -1.57
C ASN A 108 3.47 2.60 -0.97
N ILE A 109 3.74 2.93 0.29
CA ILE A 109 3.05 3.97 1.03
C ILE A 109 4.06 5.04 1.44
N GLY A 110 3.95 6.24 0.87
CA GLY A 110 4.66 7.41 1.35
C GLY A 110 3.90 8.07 2.50
N PHE A 111 4.61 8.48 3.56
CA PHE A 111 3.99 9.19 4.68
C PHE A 111 4.90 10.29 5.22
N TYR A 112 4.32 11.26 5.93
CA TYR A 112 5.04 12.32 6.64
C TYR A 112 4.81 12.17 8.15
N THR A 113 5.84 12.39 8.94
CA THR A 113 5.83 12.32 10.41
C THR A 113 6.57 13.52 11.00
N GLU A 114 6.38 13.77 12.30
CA GLU A 114 7.19 14.72 13.08
C GLU A 114 7.24 16.14 12.46
N ALA A 115 6.07 16.74 12.22
CA ALA A 115 6.00 18.12 11.78
C ALA A 115 6.57 19.06 12.88
N ASN A 116 7.56 19.87 12.52
CA ASN A 116 8.24 20.82 13.40
C ASN A 116 8.31 22.19 12.74
N LEU A 117 7.91 23.23 13.49
CA LEU A 117 8.03 24.62 13.10
C LEU A 117 9.17 25.27 13.88
N LYS A 118 10.19 25.76 13.17
CA LYS A 118 11.29 26.53 13.75
C LYS A 118 11.27 27.94 13.21
N VAL A 119 11.54 28.92 14.06
CA VAL A 119 11.63 30.32 13.68
C VAL A 119 13.06 30.78 13.84
N TYR A 120 13.56 31.52 12.84
CA TYR A 120 14.92 32.02 12.80
C TYR A 120 14.91 33.52 12.56
N ASP A 121 15.87 34.23 13.14
CA ASP A 121 16.14 35.61 12.77
C ASP A 121 16.64 35.66 11.32
N LYS A 122 16.07 36.56 10.53
CA LYS A 122 16.33 36.62 9.09
C LYS A 122 17.76 37.04 8.76
N VAL A 123 18.41 37.80 9.64
CA VAL A 123 19.73 38.40 9.37
C VAL A 123 20.84 37.51 9.94
N SER A 124 20.71 37.09 11.19
CA SER A 124 21.73 36.28 11.89
C SER A 124 21.58 34.77 11.65
N GLY A 125 20.36 34.29 11.32
CA GLY A 125 20.07 32.87 11.18
C GLY A 125 19.97 32.12 12.51
N GLU A 126 20.08 32.82 13.65
CA GLU A 126 19.90 32.23 14.97
C GLU A 126 18.43 31.88 15.22
N THR A 127 18.19 30.85 16.02
CA THR A 127 16.83 30.46 16.41
C THR A 127 16.22 31.52 17.33
N LEU A 128 14.99 31.93 17.03
CA LEU A 128 14.18 32.82 17.86
C LEU A 128 13.27 32.01 18.78
#